data_AF-A0A3D1TGR3-F1
#
_entry.id   AF-A0A3D1TGR3-F1
#
_cell.length_a   1.000
_cell.length_b   1.000
_cell.length_c   1.000
_cell.angle_alpha   90.00
_cell.angle_beta   90.00
_cell.angle_gamma   90.00
#
_symmetry.space_group_name_H-M   'P 1'
#
loop_
_entity.id
_entity.type
_entity.pdbx_description
1 polymer ?
#
loop_
_entity_poly.entity_id
_entity_poly.type
_entity_poly.pdbx_seq_one_letter_code
_entity_poly.pdbx_strand_id
1 'polypeptide(L)'
;MEDLRQARPDLVERLIQLHESDPDQFRIEVRQLIHTWRILALLKQHDPSAYDAILTLWKTDEKQFKEELGKWDQKYSLSKEDWRQRFRQESGPGPSGPDRMPPPGTPDMRGPFNVSPWFSKIQELQRQHFRADTEEKKAQIAEEMQAALIADFEFRAKEYDERIARLERELSRLKEMVARRNEYKDDIIKTRLKALIGGPPMPNFGPDGPGGGFGQGGPPAKPGGYGPQGPGAQDFRPGSPPADGGRF
;
A
#
# COMPACT_ATOMS: atom_id res chain seq x y z
N MET A 1 19.42 12.99 -0.68
CA MET A 1 20.56 12.16 -0.23
C MET A 1 21.88 12.68 -0.78
N GLU A 2 21.96 13.10 -2.05
CA GLU A 2 23.15 13.77 -2.60
C GLU A 2 23.64 14.94 -1.73
N ASP A 3 22.76 15.87 -1.34
CA ASP A 3 23.16 17.03 -0.54
C ASP A 3 23.69 16.64 0.85
N LEU A 4 23.20 15.52 1.42
CA LEU A 4 23.71 14.98 2.69
C LEU A 4 25.14 14.48 2.52
N ARG A 5 25.39 13.70 1.46
CA ARG A 5 26.73 13.18 1.15
C ARG A 5 27.73 14.30 0.88
N GLN A 6 27.28 15.38 0.24
CA GLN A 6 28.11 16.56 0.00
C GLN A 6 28.37 17.39 1.27
N ALA A 7 27.39 17.50 2.16
CA ALA A 7 27.51 18.31 3.37
C ALA A 7 28.23 17.59 4.51
N ARG A 8 27.97 16.29 4.71
CA ARG A 8 28.46 15.47 5.83
C ARG A 8 28.72 14.03 5.40
N PRO A 9 29.80 13.76 4.65
CA PRO A 9 30.16 12.39 4.25
C PRO A 9 30.45 11.50 5.47
N ASP A 10 31.03 12.08 6.52
CA ASP A 10 31.32 11.44 7.81
C ASP A 10 30.06 10.83 8.46
N LEU A 11 28.95 11.57 8.42
CA LEU A 11 27.69 11.11 8.99
C LEU A 11 27.10 9.93 8.20
N VAL A 12 27.26 9.93 6.87
CA VAL A 12 26.78 8.85 6.02
C VAL A 12 27.56 7.57 6.29
N GLU A 13 28.88 7.65 6.39
CA GLU A 13 29.71 6.50 6.76
C GLU A 13 29.37 5.96 8.15
N ARG A 14 29.16 6.86 9.13
CA ARG A 14 28.72 6.48 10.46
C ARG A 14 27.37 5.76 10.46
N LEU A 15 26.40 6.25 9.68
CA LEU A 15 25.08 5.61 9.58
C LEU A 15 25.17 4.22 8.95
N ILE A 16 26.07 4.01 7.97
CA ILE A 16 26.32 2.69 7.39
C ILE A 16 26.91 1.75 8.44
N GLN A 17 27.91 2.21 9.19
CA GLN A 17 28.52 1.41 10.27
C GLN A 17 27.53 1.07 11.39
N LEU A 18 26.71 2.04 11.81
CA LEU A 18 25.69 1.83 12.83
C LEU A 18 24.59 0.87 12.38
N HIS A 19 24.20 0.93 11.10
CA HIS A 19 23.22 -0.01 10.56
C HIS A 19 23.66 -1.48 10.74
N GLU A 20 24.97 -1.75 10.66
CA GLU A 20 25.54 -3.09 10.80
C GLU A 20 25.84 -3.47 12.25
N SER A 21 26.29 -2.52 13.08
CA SER A 21 26.76 -2.77 14.44
C SER A 21 25.70 -2.58 15.54
N ASP A 22 24.85 -1.56 15.42
CA ASP A 22 23.82 -1.20 16.40
C ASP A 22 22.56 -0.62 15.70
N PRO A 23 21.59 -1.48 15.34
CA PRO A 23 20.38 -1.09 14.63
C PRO A 23 19.49 -0.10 15.41
N ASP A 24 19.54 -0.11 16.73
CA ASP A 24 18.70 0.78 17.54
C ASP A 24 19.29 2.18 17.60
N GLN A 25 20.60 2.30 17.79
CA GLN A 25 21.29 3.57 17.66
C GLN A 25 21.15 4.15 16.25
N PHE A 26 21.24 3.32 15.20
CA PHE A 26 20.97 3.72 13.82
C PHE A 26 19.56 4.34 13.67
N ARG A 27 18.51 3.70 14.22
CA ARG A 27 17.14 4.23 14.16
C ARG A 27 16.98 5.56 14.90
N ILE A 28 17.74 5.80 15.97
CA ILE A 28 17.75 7.06 16.70
C ILE A 28 18.39 8.16 15.83
N GLU A 29 19.55 7.89 15.23
CA GLU A 29 20.25 8.85 14.38
C GLU A 29 19.49 9.18 13.10
N VAL A 30 18.87 8.18 12.45
CA VAL A 30 17.99 8.41 11.30
C VAL A 30 16.80 9.30 11.67
N ARG A 31 16.21 9.11 12.86
CA ARG A 31 15.11 9.99 13.32
C ARG A 31 15.57 11.43 13.54
N GLN A 32 16.75 11.62 14.15
CA GLN A 32 17.33 12.94 14.33
C GLN A 32 17.63 13.60 12.98
N LEU A 33 18.20 12.84 12.03
CA LEU A 33 18.49 13.32 10.68
C LEU A 33 17.21 13.74 9.95
N ILE A 34 16.15 12.93 9.99
CA ILE A 34 14.85 13.28 9.39
C ILE A 34 14.30 14.58 9.99
N HIS A 35 14.42 14.76 11.31
CA HIS A 35 14.01 15.99 11.99
C HIS A 35 14.82 17.21 11.51
N THR A 36 16.14 17.08 11.45
CA THR A 36 17.02 18.12 10.90
C THR A 36 16.66 18.49 9.47
N TRP A 37 16.46 17.50 8.61
CA TRP A 37 16.08 17.70 7.21
C TRP A 37 14.74 18.42 7.07
N ARG A 38 13.78 18.11 7.95
CA ARG A 38 12.49 18.80 7.99
C ARG A 38 12.67 20.30 8.26
N ILE A 39 13.49 20.66 9.25
CA ILE A 39 13.73 22.08 9.58
C ILE A 39 14.45 22.78 8.42
N LEU A 40 15.46 22.13 7.83
CA LEU A 40 16.18 22.67 6.68
C LEU A 40 15.27 22.88 5.46
N ALA A 41 14.34 21.96 5.19
CA ALA A 41 13.38 22.12 4.10
C ALA A 41 12.45 23.33 4.32
N LEU A 42 11.97 23.53 5.56
CA LEU A 42 11.16 24.70 5.91
C LEU A 42 11.96 26.00 5.76
N LEU A 43 13.21 26.00 6.21
CA LEU A 43 14.11 27.14 6.03
C LEU A 43 14.33 27.46 4.57
N LYS A 44 14.62 26.47 3.73
CA LYS A 44 14.81 26.67 2.29
C LYS A 44 13.60 27.31 1.62
N GLN A 45 12.39 27.01 2.10
CA GLN A 45 11.15 27.57 1.57
C GLN A 45 10.87 28.99 2.08
N HIS A 46 11.16 29.26 3.36
CA HIS A 46 10.75 30.50 4.03
C HIS A 46 11.85 31.56 4.12
N ASP A 47 13.11 31.15 4.24
CA ASP A 47 14.29 32.02 4.36
C ASP A 47 15.54 31.32 3.76
N PRO A 48 15.75 31.41 2.43
CA PRO A 48 16.89 30.78 1.76
C PRO A 48 18.26 31.24 2.27
N SER A 49 18.36 32.49 2.73
CA SER A 49 19.61 33.04 3.29
C SER A 49 19.96 32.36 4.61
N ALA A 50 18.98 32.19 5.49
CA ALA A 50 19.16 31.44 6.73
C ALA A 50 19.48 29.96 6.48
N TYR A 51 18.88 29.35 5.45
CA TYR A 51 19.22 27.98 5.04
C TYR A 51 20.71 27.84 4.69
N ASP A 52 21.25 28.73 3.84
CA ASP A 52 22.66 28.68 3.43
C ASP A 52 23.61 28.93 4.62
N ALA A 53 23.25 29.83 5.53
CA ALA A 53 24.01 30.08 6.75
C ALA A 53 24.07 28.84 7.66
N ILE A 54 22.93 28.19 7.90
CA ILE A 54 22.88 26.96 8.72
C ILE A 54 23.62 25.81 8.04
N LEU A 55 23.51 25.68 6.72
CA LEU A 55 24.21 24.62 5.99
C LEU A 55 25.74 24.82 6.03
N THR A 56 26.19 26.07 6.08
CA THR A 56 27.60 26.40 6.33
C THR A 56 28.01 26.01 7.76
N LEU A 57 27.22 26.37 8.77
CA LEU A 57 27.47 25.97 10.16
C LEU A 57 27.51 24.45 10.32
N TRP A 58 26.64 23.72 9.63
CA TRP A 58 26.61 22.26 9.70
C TRP A 58 27.93 21.60 9.23
N LYS A 59 28.62 22.26 8.29
CA LYS A 59 29.94 21.83 7.78
C LYS A 59 31.09 22.21 8.70
N THR A 60 31.00 23.33 9.42
CA THR A 60 32.14 23.89 10.17
C THR A 60 32.09 23.62 11.66
N ASP A 61 30.91 23.72 12.29
CA ASP A 61 30.74 23.62 13.75
C ASP A 61 29.41 22.93 14.09
N GLU A 62 29.47 21.64 14.41
CA GLU A 62 28.29 20.85 14.75
C GLU A 62 27.57 21.35 16.01
N LYS A 63 28.30 21.94 16.96
CA LYS A 63 27.70 22.42 18.21
C LYS A 63 26.87 23.67 17.96
N GLN A 64 27.44 24.65 17.24
CA GLN A 64 26.70 25.85 16.84
C GLN A 64 25.53 25.51 15.91
N PHE A 65 25.73 24.55 14.99
CA PHE A 65 24.65 24.05 14.15
C PHE A 65 23.46 23.52 14.97
N LYS A 66 23.70 22.68 15.98
CA LYS A 66 22.62 22.14 16.83
C LYS A 66 21.91 23.24 17.62
N GLU A 67 22.65 24.24 18.10
CA GLU A 67 22.07 25.37 18.84
C GLU A 67 21.16 26.22 17.93
N GLU A 68 21.65 26.62 16.76
CA GLU A 68 20.87 27.39 15.79
C GLU A 68 19.68 26.59 15.27
N LEU A 69 19.89 25.32 14.93
CA LEU A 69 18.81 24.43 14.50
C LEU A 69 17.71 24.32 15.57
N GLY A 70 18.07 24.31 16.87
CA GLY A 70 17.11 24.32 17.98
C GLY A 70 16.30 25.61 18.07
N LYS A 71 16.90 26.78 17.79
CA LYS A 71 16.18 28.06 17.72
C LYS A 71 15.15 28.04 16.58
N TRP A 72 15.53 27.48 15.44
CA TRP A 72 14.63 27.33 14.29
C TRP A 72 13.57 26.26 14.50
N ASP A 73 13.89 25.17 15.21
CA ASP A 73 12.90 24.17 15.61
C ASP A 73 11.84 24.78 16.52
N GLN A 74 12.23 25.62 17.50
CA GLN A 74 11.28 26.35 18.34
C GLN A 74 10.42 27.33 17.52
N LYS A 75 11.05 28.10 16.62
CA LYS A 75 10.35 29.08 15.77
C LYS A 75 9.38 28.44 14.78
N TYR A 76 9.74 27.28 14.22
CA TYR A 76 8.94 26.51 13.27
C TYR A 76 8.35 25.24 13.86
N SER A 77 8.22 25.18 15.19
CA SER A 77 7.51 24.10 15.88
C SER A 77 6.03 24.26 15.59
N LEU A 78 5.65 23.93 14.36
CA LEU A 78 4.28 23.68 13.99
C LEU A 78 3.77 22.66 15.00
N SER A 79 2.61 22.94 15.60
CA SER A 79 1.97 21.95 16.45
C SER A 79 1.90 20.62 15.69
N LYS A 80 1.96 19.51 16.41
CA LYS A 80 1.88 18.17 15.78
C LYS A 80 0.68 18.06 14.83
N GLU A 81 -0.40 18.77 15.14
CA GLU A 81 -1.60 18.93 14.32
C GLU A 81 -1.37 19.77 13.05
N ASP A 82 -0.70 20.93 13.14
CA ASP A 82 -0.41 21.76 11.97
C ASP A 82 0.48 21.04 10.97
N TRP A 83 1.45 20.26 11.46
CA TRP A 83 2.28 19.44 10.59
C TRP A 83 1.49 18.31 9.94
N ARG A 84 0.61 17.62 10.68
CA ARG A 84 -0.31 16.63 10.11
C ARG A 84 -1.27 17.23 9.10
N GLN A 85 -1.68 18.49 9.28
CA GLN A 85 -2.53 19.21 8.34
C GLN A 85 -1.74 19.60 7.09
N ARG A 86 -0.54 20.17 7.22
CA ARG A 86 0.33 20.48 6.09
C ARG A 86 0.72 19.24 5.30
N PHE A 87 1.13 18.16 5.96
CA PHE A 87 1.42 16.89 5.27
C PHE A 87 0.19 16.35 4.53
N ARG A 88 -1.02 16.51 5.09
CA ARG A 88 -2.28 16.20 4.40
C ARG A 88 -2.64 17.17 3.27
N GLN A 89 -2.13 18.40 3.26
CA GLN A 89 -2.35 19.35 2.18
C GLN A 89 -1.32 19.17 1.06
N GLU A 90 -0.05 19.00 1.41
CA GLU A 90 1.08 18.82 0.48
C GLU A 90 1.11 17.41 -0.16
N SER A 91 0.71 16.37 0.58
CA SER A 91 0.49 15.05 -0.01
C SER A 91 -0.81 15.00 -0.86
N GLY A 92 -1.49 16.13 -1.01
CA GLY A 92 -2.91 16.22 -1.37
C GLY A 92 -3.77 15.49 -0.33
N PRO A 93 -5.11 15.55 -0.44
CA PRO A 93 -5.94 14.49 0.11
C PRO A 93 -5.40 13.20 -0.50
N GLY A 94 -4.52 12.49 0.21
CA GLY A 94 -3.99 11.22 -0.23
C GLY A 94 -5.22 10.42 -0.62
N PRO A 95 -5.36 10.01 -1.90
CA PRO A 95 -6.66 9.81 -2.52
C PRO A 95 -7.42 8.75 -1.75
N SER A 96 -8.28 9.25 -0.89
CA SER A 96 -9.19 8.50 -0.03
C SER A 96 -10.56 8.45 -0.71
N GLY A 97 -10.58 8.64 -2.03
CA GLY A 97 -11.74 8.36 -2.85
C GLY A 97 -11.89 6.84 -3.00
N PRO A 98 -13.12 6.31 -3.01
CA PRO A 98 -13.41 4.89 -3.23
C PRO A 98 -12.88 4.33 -4.57
N ASP A 99 -12.36 5.19 -5.46
CA ASP A 99 -11.89 4.84 -6.81
C ASP A 99 -10.38 4.59 -6.96
N ARG A 100 -9.58 4.61 -5.88
CA ARG A 100 -8.30 3.90 -5.92
C ARG A 100 -8.54 2.43 -5.64
N MET A 101 -9.06 1.72 -6.64
CA MET A 101 -8.60 0.36 -6.81
C MET A 101 -7.06 0.40 -6.92
N PRO A 102 -6.32 -0.45 -6.21
CA PRO A 102 -4.90 -0.64 -6.49
C PRO A 102 -4.76 -0.84 -8.02
N PRO A 103 -3.75 -0.25 -8.69
CA PRO A 103 -3.59 -0.40 -10.14
C PRO A 103 -3.75 -1.90 -10.49
N PRO A 104 -4.56 -2.25 -11.50
CA PRO A 104 -4.88 -3.63 -11.80
C PRO A 104 -3.57 -4.42 -11.96
N GLY A 105 -3.35 -5.38 -11.06
CA GLY A 105 -2.10 -6.16 -10.97
C GLY A 105 -1.16 -5.81 -9.81
N THR A 106 -1.45 -4.80 -8.99
CA THR A 106 -0.84 -4.71 -7.65
C THR A 106 -1.57 -5.68 -6.73
N PRO A 107 -0.89 -6.71 -6.19
CA PRO A 107 -1.49 -7.60 -5.21
C PRO A 107 -1.99 -6.72 -4.07
N ASP A 108 -3.27 -6.83 -3.73
CA ASP A 108 -3.82 -6.11 -2.58
C ASP A 108 -3.06 -6.57 -1.34
N MET A 109 -2.04 -5.80 -0.96
CA MET A 109 -1.22 -6.05 0.21
C MET A 109 -2.03 -5.81 1.50
N ARG A 110 -3.21 -5.18 1.38
CA ARG A 110 -4.21 -4.97 2.43
C ARG A 110 -5.42 -5.87 2.22
N GLY A 111 -5.19 -7.12 1.79
CA GLY A 111 -6.19 -8.16 1.95
C GLY A 111 -6.83 -8.06 3.35
N PRO A 112 -8.14 -8.34 3.47
CA PRO A 112 -8.89 -8.09 4.69
C PRO A 112 -8.07 -8.60 5.85
N PHE A 113 -7.65 -7.69 6.74
CA PHE A 113 -6.84 -8.05 7.91
C PHE A 113 -7.66 -9.07 8.67
N ASN A 114 -7.35 -10.35 8.47
CA ASN A 114 -7.98 -11.42 9.19
C ASN A 114 -7.35 -11.33 10.57
N VAL A 115 -8.02 -10.57 11.44
CA VAL A 115 -7.53 -10.32 12.79
C VAL A 115 -7.50 -11.69 13.45
N SER A 116 -6.29 -12.15 13.78
CA SER A 116 -6.11 -13.48 14.36
C SER A 116 -7.07 -13.67 15.54
N PRO A 117 -7.75 -14.82 15.63
CA PRO A 117 -8.68 -15.11 16.72
C PRO A 117 -7.97 -15.11 18.09
N TRP A 118 -6.64 -15.27 18.10
CA TRP A 118 -5.82 -15.28 19.31
C TRP A 118 -5.50 -13.89 19.83
N PHE A 119 -5.60 -12.85 19.01
CA PHE A 119 -5.23 -11.49 19.41
C PHE A 119 -6.04 -10.99 20.62
N SER A 120 -7.36 -11.18 20.60
CA SER A 120 -8.22 -10.82 21.72
C SER A 120 -7.91 -11.61 22.99
N LYS A 121 -7.58 -12.91 22.85
CA LYS A 121 -7.19 -13.77 23.97
C LYS A 121 -5.87 -13.31 24.60
N ILE A 122 -4.86 -12.99 23.78
CA ILE A 122 -3.57 -12.47 24.26
C ILE A 122 -3.76 -11.16 25.02
N GLN A 123 -4.56 -10.23 24.49
CA GLN A 123 -4.86 -8.97 25.19
C GLN A 123 -5.56 -9.19 26.54
N GLU A 124 -6.47 -10.16 26.61
CA GLU A 124 -7.16 -10.49 27.84
C GLU A 124 -6.22 -11.13 28.87
N LEU A 125 -5.40 -12.10 28.46
CA LEU A 125 -4.38 -12.70 29.32
C LEU A 125 -3.37 -11.66 29.82
N GLN A 126 -3.01 -10.70 28.97
CA GLN A 126 -2.15 -9.59 29.38
C GLN A 126 -2.80 -8.74 30.49
N ARG A 127 -4.10 -8.41 30.35
CA ARG A 127 -4.84 -7.69 31.40
C ARG A 127 -4.94 -8.50 32.70
N GLN A 128 -5.16 -9.81 32.59
CA GLN A 128 -5.24 -10.71 33.75
C GLN A 128 -3.89 -10.82 34.47
N HIS A 129 -2.79 -10.93 33.72
CA HIS A 129 -1.44 -10.99 34.27
C HIS A 129 -1.12 -9.76 35.13
N PHE A 130 -1.49 -8.56 34.66
CA PHE A 130 -1.30 -7.32 35.42
C PHE A 130 -2.15 -7.22 36.69
N ARG A 131 -3.28 -7.95 36.76
CA ARG A 131 -4.20 -7.95 37.90
C ARG A 131 -3.96 -9.09 38.88
N ALA A 132 -3.06 -10.02 38.57
CA ALA A 132 -2.80 -11.18 39.42
C ALA A 132 -1.95 -10.79 40.63
N ASP A 133 -2.47 -11.05 41.83
CA ASP A 133 -1.81 -10.68 43.10
C ASP A 133 -0.71 -11.66 43.53
N THR A 134 -0.68 -12.86 42.95
CA THR A 134 0.23 -13.95 43.36
C THR A 134 1.12 -14.38 42.19
N GLU A 135 2.39 -14.68 42.47
CA GLU A 135 3.37 -15.13 41.46
C GLU A 135 2.97 -16.45 40.78
N GLU A 136 2.34 -17.38 41.50
CA GLU A 136 1.86 -18.64 40.91
C GLU A 136 0.81 -18.40 39.80
N LYS A 137 -0.14 -17.49 40.03
CA LYS A 137 -1.14 -17.11 39.00
C LYS A 137 -0.51 -16.38 37.83
N LYS A 138 0.49 -15.53 38.08
CA LYS A 138 1.23 -14.86 37.00
C LYS A 138 1.96 -15.87 36.13
N ALA A 139 2.61 -16.87 36.73
CA ALA A 139 3.28 -17.95 36.01
C ALA A 139 2.29 -18.76 35.14
N GLN A 140 1.13 -19.15 35.68
CA GLN A 140 0.09 -19.84 34.91
C GLN A 140 -0.42 -19.00 33.73
N ILE A 141 -0.72 -17.72 33.96
CA ILE A 141 -1.17 -16.81 32.89
C ILE A 141 -0.09 -16.61 31.84
N ALA A 142 1.19 -16.58 32.24
CA ALA A 142 2.32 -16.47 31.30
C ALA A 142 2.43 -17.72 30.40
N GLU A 143 2.26 -18.93 30.95
CA GLU A 143 2.21 -20.16 30.15
C GLU A 143 1.05 -20.16 29.16
N GLU A 144 -0.15 -19.75 29.60
CA GLU A 144 -1.31 -19.62 28.70
C GLU A 144 -1.09 -18.58 27.60
N MET A 145 -0.43 -17.46 27.94
CA MET A 145 -0.10 -16.40 26.98
C MET A 145 0.94 -16.89 25.97
N GLN A 146 1.94 -17.65 26.40
CA GLN A 146 2.92 -18.29 25.53
C GLN A 146 2.23 -19.24 24.54
N ALA A 147 1.32 -20.10 25.02
CA ALA A 147 0.57 -21.00 24.17
C ALA A 147 -0.29 -20.25 23.14
N ALA A 148 -0.96 -19.16 23.56
CA ALA A 148 -1.74 -18.32 22.66
C ALA A 148 -0.89 -17.60 21.60
N LEU A 149 0.33 -17.17 21.96
CA LEU A 149 1.28 -16.58 21.02
C LEU A 149 1.77 -17.59 20.00
N ILE A 150 2.11 -18.82 20.42
CA ILE A 150 2.50 -19.90 19.49
C ILE A 150 1.38 -20.16 18.49
N ALA A 151 0.13 -20.25 18.96
CA ALA A 151 -1.02 -20.44 18.09
C ALA A 151 -1.26 -19.25 17.13
N ASP A 152 -1.00 -18.01 17.57
CA ASP A 152 -1.05 -16.82 16.70
C ASP A 152 0.01 -16.89 15.59
N PHE A 153 1.22 -17.31 15.94
CA PHE A 153 2.32 -17.49 14.98
C PHE A 153 1.99 -18.57 13.94
N GLU A 154 1.52 -19.74 14.38
CA GLU A 154 1.14 -20.84 13.49
C GLU A 154 -0.02 -20.43 12.56
N PHE A 155 -1.00 -19.70 13.09
CA PHE A 155 -2.11 -19.16 12.30
C PHE A 155 -1.60 -18.25 11.17
N ARG A 156 -0.73 -17.28 11.50
CA ARG A 156 -0.14 -16.38 10.49
C ARG A 156 0.75 -17.10 9.50
N ALA A 157 1.55 -18.07 9.95
CA ALA A 157 2.39 -18.88 9.08
C ALA A 157 1.54 -19.59 8.01
N LYS A 158 0.42 -20.20 8.43
CA LYS A 158 -0.53 -20.83 7.51
C LYS A 158 -1.15 -19.83 6.54
N GLU A 159 -1.53 -18.63 6.98
CA GLU A 159 -2.05 -17.59 6.08
C GLU A 159 -1.01 -17.16 5.03
N TYR A 160 0.27 -17.07 5.42
CA TYR A 160 1.36 -16.78 4.48
C TYR A 160 1.56 -17.92 3.49
N ASP A 161 1.53 -19.19 3.94
CA ASP A 161 1.65 -20.35 3.06
C ASP A 161 0.51 -20.40 2.02
N GLU A 162 -0.74 -20.17 2.46
CA GLU A 162 -1.89 -20.10 1.55
C GLU A 162 -1.77 -18.93 0.55
N ARG A 163 -1.22 -17.80 0.99
CA ARG A 163 -0.95 -16.64 0.14
C ARG A 163 0.14 -16.92 -0.87
N ILE A 164 1.23 -17.58 -0.47
CA ILE A 164 2.31 -18.02 -1.37
C ILE A 164 1.73 -18.97 -2.43
N ALA A 165 0.98 -19.99 -2.02
CA ALA A 165 0.37 -20.95 -2.94
C ALA A 165 -0.62 -20.29 -3.93
N ARG A 166 -1.27 -19.19 -3.53
CA ARG A 166 -2.10 -18.39 -4.45
C ARG A 166 -1.24 -17.64 -5.48
N LEU A 167 -0.20 -16.94 -5.01
CA LEU A 167 0.70 -16.19 -5.88
C LEU A 167 1.44 -17.10 -6.87
N GLU A 168 1.84 -18.30 -6.46
CA GLU A 168 2.46 -19.29 -7.35
C GLU A 168 1.53 -19.77 -8.46
N ARG A 169 0.24 -19.95 -8.15
CA ARG A 169 -0.79 -20.27 -9.17
C ARG A 169 -0.98 -19.12 -10.14
N GLU A 170 -1.05 -17.88 -9.66
CA GLU A 170 -1.17 -16.68 -10.50
C GLU A 170 0.06 -16.51 -11.40
N LEU A 171 1.26 -16.69 -10.85
CA LEU A 171 2.52 -16.63 -11.58
C LEU A 171 2.59 -17.71 -12.67
N SER A 172 2.16 -18.94 -12.35
CA SER A 172 2.10 -20.03 -13.32
C SER A 172 1.13 -19.73 -14.46
N ARG A 173 -0.05 -19.18 -14.14
CA ARG A 173 -1.04 -18.73 -15.13
C ARG A 173 -0.48 -17.62 -16.03
N LEU A 174 0.20 -16.63 -15.47
CA LEU A 174 0.81 -15.53 -16.25
C LEU A 174 1.92 -16.05 -17.17
N LYS A 175 2.75 -16.99 -16.69
CA LYS A 175 3.76 -17.66 -17.52
C LYS A 175 3.13 -18.39 -18.71
N GLU A 176 2.03 -19.11 -18.48
CA GLU A 176 1.30 -19.80 -19.56
C GLU A 176 0.74 -18.80 -20.58
N MET A 177 0.16 -17.68 -20.12
CA MET A 177 -0.34 -16.63 -21.02
C MET A 177 0.77 -16.03 -21.89
N VAL A 178 1.95 -15.77 -21.32
CA VAL A 178 3.12 -15.27 -22.05
C VAL A 178 3.64 -16.33 -23.04
N ALA A 179 3.71 -17.59 -22.63
CA ALA A 179 4.13 -18.69 -23.50
C ALA A 179 3.21 -18.82 -24.72
N ARG A 180 1.88 -18.84 -24.52
CA ARG A 180 0.89 -18.84 -25.61
C ARG A 180 1.07 -17.62 -26.52
N ARG A 181 1.24 -16.43 -25.96
CA ARG A 181 1.46 -15.21 -26.78
C ARG A 181 2.73 -15.31 -27.63
N ASN A 182 3.79 -15.92 -27.11
CA ASN A 182 5.04 -16.13 -27.84
C ASN A 182 4.88 -17.16 -28.96
N GLU A 183 4.11 -18.23 -28.73
CA GLU A 183 3.77 -19.23 -29.77
C GLU A 183 3.05 -18.58 -30.96
N TYR A 184 2.07 -17.70 -30.70
CA TYR A 184 1.34 -16.98 -31.75
C TYR A 184 2.01 -15.69 -32.24
N LYS A 185 3.24 -15.39 -31.79
CA LYS A 185 3.91 -14.11 -32.09
C LYS A 185 4.04 -13.87 -33.59
N ASP A 186 4.49 -14.87 -34.33
CA ASP A 186 4.74 -14.73 -35.77
C ASP A 186 3.44 -14.55 -36.56
N ASP A 187 2.35 -15.22 -36.16
CA ASP A 187 1.04 -15.06 -36.79
C ASP A 187 0.43 -13.69 -36.50
N ILE A 188 0.60 -13.18 -35.27
CA ILE A 188 0.24 -11.81 -34.89
C ILE A 188 1.02 -10.79 -35.75
N ILE A 189 2.32 -11.00 -35.91
CA ILE A 189 3.18 -10.12 -36.73
C ILE A 189 2.76 -10.18 -38.21
N LYS A 190 2.60 -11.37 -38.79
CA LYS A 190 2.14 -11.55 -40.18
C LYS A 190 0.81 -10.86 -40.43
N THR A 191 -0.14 -11.04 -39.51
CA THR A 191 -1.47 -10.43 -39.60
C THR A 191 -1.40 -8.91 -39.55
N ARG A 192 -0.58 -8.34 -38.64
CA ARG A 192 -0.36 -6.89 -38.54
C ARG A 192 0.35 -6.33 -39.77
N LEU A 193 1.37 -7.03 -40.28
CA LEU A 193 2.07 -6.65 -41.51
C LEU A 193 1.12 -6.61 -42.71
N LYS A 194 0.25 -7.62 -42.85
CA LYS A 194 -0.76 -7.66 -43.92
C LYS A 194 -1.74 -6.47 -43.84
N ALA A 195 -2.13 -6.07 -42.64
CA ALA A 195 -2.98 -4.89 -42.43
C ALA A 195 -2.27 -3.58 -42.80
N LEU A 196 -0.97 -3.46 -42.49
CA LEU A 196 -0.18 -2.26 -42.79
C LEU A 196 0.12 -2.08 -44.29
N ILE A 197 0.29 -3.17 -45.04
CA ILE A 197 0.69 -3.12 -46.47
C ILE A 197 -0.53 -2.96 -47.41
N GLY A 198 -1.73 -2.69 -46.88
CA GLY A 198 -2.92 -2.39 -47.70
C GLY A 198 -4.04 -3.43 -47.65
N GLY A 199 -4.04 -4.30 -46.63
CA GLY A 199 -5.27 -5.03 -46.26
C GLY A 199 -6.34 -4.05 -45.74
N PRO A 200 -7.64 -4.41 -45.82
CA PRO A 200 -8.70 -3.61 -45.24
C PRO A 200 -8.41 -3.32 -43.75
N PRO A 201 -8.78 -2.14 -43.23
CA PRO A 201 -8.51 -1.77 -41.84
C PRO A 201 -9.08 -2.86 -40.93
N MET A 202 -8.19 -3.48 -40.16
CA MET A 202 -8.59 -4.53 -39.23
C MET A 202 -9.55 -3.92 -38.20
N PRO A 203 -10.64 -4.61 -37.83
CA PRO A 203 -11.43 -4.22 -36.67
C PRO A 203 -10.47 -4.10 -35.48
N ASN A 204 -10.59 -2.99 -34.75
CA ASN A 204 -9.62 -2.51 -33.78
C ASN A 204 -9.24 -3.61 -32.75
N PHE A 205 -8.16 -4.34 -33.03
CA PHE A 205 -7.59 -5.27 -32.07
C PHE A 205 -6.78 -4.45 -31.08
N GLY A 206 -7.44 -4.06 -29.99
CA GLY A 206 -6.77 -3.51 -28.83
C GLY A 206 -5.62 -4.42 -28.35
N PRO A 207 -4.80 -3.96 -27.39
CA PRO A 207 -3.66 -4.72 -26.85
C PRO A 207 -3.98 -6.15 -26.39
N ASP A 208 -5.27 -6.47 -26.20
CA ASP A 208 -5.81 -7.76 -25.77
C ASP A 208 -6.23 -8.72 -26.91
N GLY A 209 -6.05 -8.35 -28.19
CA GLY A 209 -6.18 -9.25 -29.34
C GLY A 209 -7.59 -9.84 -29.63
N PRO A 210 -7.73 -10.63 -30.72
CA PRO A 210 -8.97 -11.29 -31.11
C PRO A 210 -9.30 -12.39 -30.10
N GLY A 211 -10.16 -12.08 -29.13
CA GLY A 211 -10.49 -12.97 -28.03
C GLY A 211 -10.29 -12.36 -26.64
N GLY A 212 -9.86 -11.10 -26.54
CA GLY A 212 -9.71 -10.35 -25.28
C GLY A 212 -11.00 -10.14 -24.48
N GLY A 213 -12.14 -10.64 -24.97
CA GLY A 213 -13.33 -10.89 -24.15
C GLY A 213 -13.15 -12.12 -23.26
N PHE A 214 -12.18 -12.12 -22.35
CA PHE A 214 -12.19 -13.01 -21.18
C PHE A 214 -13.23 -12.52 -20.14
N GLY A 215 -14.41 -12.16 -20.62
CA GLY A 215 -15.60 -12.03 -19.80
C GLY A 215 -15.97 -13.44 -19.34
N GLN A 216 -15.75 -13.68 -18.04
CA GLN A 216 -16.41 -14.68 -17.19
C GLN A 216 -17.22 -15.74 -17.95
N GLY A 217 -16.73 -16.98 -17.93
CA GLY A 217 -17.43 -18.12 -18.51
C GLY A 217 -18.86 -18.26 -17.99
N GLY A 218 -19.83 -17.86 -18.82
CA GLY A 218 -21.11 -18.54 -18.87
C GLY A 218 -20.87 -19.93 -19.49
N PRO A 219 -21.45 -21.01 -18.94
CA PRO A 219 -21.28 -22.35 -19.51
C PRO A 219 -21.77 -22.38 -20.96
N PRO A 220 -21.16 -23.23 -21.82
CA PRO A 220 -21.52 -23.31 -23.23
C PRO A 220 -23.00 -23.68 -23.37
N ALA A 221 -23.77 -22.79 -24.00
CA ALA A 221 -25.12 -23.10 -24.42
C ALA A 221 -25.07 -24.32 -25.35
N LYS A 222 -25.73 -25.41 -24.94
CA LYS A 222 -25.89 -26.61 -25.76
C LYS A 222 -26.54 -26.20 -27.10
N PRO A 223 -26.03 -26.69 -28.25
CA PRO A 223 -26.69 -26.51 -29.53
C PRO A 223 -27.87 -27.48 -29.60
N GLY A 224 -29.08 -26.98 -29.40
CA GLY A 224 -30.28 -27.78 -29.58
C GLY A 224 -31.51 -27.15 -28.96
N GLY A 225 -32.32 -26.47 -29.77
CA GLY A 225 -33.64 -26.02 -29.37
C GLY A 225 -34.15 -24.84 -30.19
N TYR A 226 -34.55 -25.10 -31.44
CA TYR A 226 -35.55 -24.24 -32.10
C TYR A 226 -36.87 -24.40 -31.32
N GLY A 227 -37.18 -23.45 -30.44
CA GLY A 227 -38.50 -23.27 -29.85
C GLY A 227 -39.23 -22.12 -30.55
N PRO A 228 -40.53 -22.25 -30.87
CA PRO A 228 -41.27 -21.27 -31.66
C PRO A 228 -41.54 -20.00 -30.84
N GLN A 229 -41.47 -18.85 -31.53
CA GLN A 229 -41.90 -17.55 -31.04
C GLN A 229 -43.39 -17.58 -30.69
N GLY A 230 -43.71 -17.45 -29.40
CA GLY A 230 -45.05 -17.09 -28.92
C GLY A 230 -45.20 -15.57 -28.83
N PRO A 231 -46.37 -15.00 -29.20
CA PRO A 231 -46.58 -13.56 -29.15
C PRO A 231 -47.11 -13.11 -27.78
N GLY A 232 -46.61 -11.98 -27.30
CA GLY A 232 -47.34 -11.02 -26.47
C GLY A 232 -47.56 -11.37 -24.99
N ALA A 233 -46.84 -10.67 -24.12
CA ALA A 233 -47.34 -10.31 -22.78
C ALA A 233 -46.87 -8.88 -22.48
N GLN A 234 -47.86 -7.98 -22.42
CA GLN A 234 -47.73 -6.61 -21.95
C GLN A 234 -47.72 -6.66 -20.42
N ASP A 235 -46.58 -6.38 -19.78
CA ASP A 235 -46.52 -6.23 -18.33
C ASP A 235 -46.56 -4.76 -17.92
N PHE A 236 -47.77 -4.41 -17.49
CA PHE A 236 -48.13 -3.47 -16.42
C PHE A 236 -46.96 -2.89 -15.60
N ARG A 237 -46.86 -1.56 -15.58
CA ARG A 237 -46.15 -0.80 -14.53
C ARG A 237 -47.13 -0.41 -13.43
N PRO A 238 -46.99 -0.91 -12.18
CA PRO A 238 -47.77 -0.41 -11.06
C PRO A 238 -47.06 0.79 -10.40
N GLY A 239 -47.80 1.90 -10.32
CA GLY A 239 -47.91 2.77 -9.13
C GLY A 239 -46.69 3.56 -8.66
N SER A 240 -46.61 4.82 -9.07
CA SER A 240 -45.98 5.87 -8.26
C SER A 240 -46.88 6.20 -7.05
N PRO A 241 -46.38 6.24 -5.81
CA PRO A 241 -47.12 6.80 -4.70
C PRO A 241 -47.13 8.34 -4.74
N PRO A 242 -48.21 9.00 -4.27
CA PRO A 242 -48.30 10.45 -4.23
C PRO A 242 -47.41 11.06 -3.14
N ALA A 243 -46.90 12.26 -3.42
CA ALA A 243 -46.19 13.10 -2.47
C ALA A 243 -47.15 13.55 -1.36
N ASP A 244 -46.88 13.09 -0.14
CA ASP A 244 -47.53 13.58 1.07
C ASP A 244 -46.88 14.91 1.47
N GLY A 245 -47.65 15.99 1.32
CA GLY A 245 -47.33 17.30 1.84
C GLY A 245 -48.08 17.49 3.14
N GLY A 246 -47.36 17.61 4.26
CA GLY A 246 -48.00 17.88 5.55
C GLY A 246 -47.07 18.12 6.72
N ARG A 247 -46.90 19.41 7.06
CA ARG A 247 -46.58 20.01 8.38
C ARG A 247 -45.13 19.86 8.87
N PHE A 248 -44.47 20.89 9.42
CA PHE A 248 -44.93 21.97 10.29
C PHE A 248 -44.42 23.35 9.85
#